data_AF-A0AA42B5Q8-F1
#
_entry.id   AF-A0AA42B5Q8-F1
#
_cell.length_a   1.000
_cell.length_b   1.000
_cell.length_c   1.000
_cell.angle_alpha   90.00
_cell.angle_beta   90.00
_cell.angle_gamma   90.00
#
_symmetry.space_group_name_H-M   'P 1'
#
loop_
_entity.id
_entity.type
_entity.pdbx_description
1 polymer ?
#
loop_
_entity_poly.entity_id
_entity_poly.type
_entity_poly.pdbx_seq_one_letter_code
_entity_poly.pdbx_strand_id
1 'polypeptide(L)'
;MISVIGHEIAELATNPLVNAWYAGPDPSFPTEIADLCEGIYGTGGGGSYTGQMLKGHDGATFNMNGIRRRFLVQWIWNPILNYCSGPNALDQ
;
A
#
# COMPACT_ATOMS: atom_id res chain seq x y z
N MET A 1 6.24 11.81 8.70
CA MET A 1 5.14 10.98 8.18
C MET A 1 5.71 9.57 8.00
N ILE A 2 5.38 8.61 8.87
CA ILE A 2 6.03 7.27 8.88
C ILE A 2 5.50 6.36 7.75
N SER A 3 4.26 6.60 7.29
CA SER A 3 3.60 5.85 6.22
C SER A 3 4.26 6.00 4.84
N VAL A 4 5.02 7.08 4.63
CA VAL A 4 5.38 7.51 3.28
C VAL A 4 6.73 6.94 2.84
N ILE A 5 7.62 6.54 3.76
CA ILE A 5 8.96 6.08 3.37
C ILE A 5 8.92 4.83 2.46
N GLY A 6 8.03 3.87 2.74
CA GLY A 6 7.91 2.67 1.92
C GLY A 6 7.36 2.96 0.51
N HIS A 7 6.37 3.84 0.43
CA HIS A 7 5.84 4.36 -0.83
C HIS A 7 6.95 5.06 -1.62
N GLU A 8 7.64 6.04 -1.03
CA GLU A 8 8.71 6.79 -1.70
C GLU A 8 9.89 5.92 -2.14
N ILE A 9 10.22 4.85 -1.41
CA ILE A 9 11.28 3.92 -1.84
C ILE A 9 10.83 3.12 -3.07
N ALA A 10 9.55 2.74 -3.14
CA ALA A 10 9.00 2.08 -4.32
C ALA A 10 8.90 3.07 -5.50
N GLU A 11 8.55 4.34 -5.24
CA GLU A 11 8.57 5.42 -6.23
C GLU A 11 9.99 5.74 -6.71
N LEU A 12 11.02 5.67 -5.86
CA LEU A 12 12.41 5.81 -6.34
C LEU A 12 12.85 4.69 -7.29
N ALA A 13 12.13 3.56 -7.30
CA ALA A 13 12.37 2.46 -8.22
C ALA A 13 11.59 2.61 -9.55
N THR A 14 10.69 3.59 -9.68
CA THR A 14 10.18 4.08 -10.96
C THR A 14 11.18 5.13 -11.49
N ASN A 15 11.33 5.28 -12.82
CA ASN A 15 12.36 6.18 -13.34
C ASN A 15 12.01 6.73 -14.74
N PRO A 16 12.53 7.93 -15.09
CA PRO A 16 12.15 8.66 -16.30
C PRO A 16 12.63 8.02 -17.61
N LEU A 17 13.42 6.95 -17.57
CA LEU A 17 13.85 6.17 -18.73
C LEU A 17 12.85 5.06 -19.09
N VAL A 18 11.76 4.94 -18.33
CA VAL A 18 10.65 4.04 -18.63
C VAL A 18 11.07 2.57 -18.72
N ASN A 19 12.06 2.18 -17.93
CA ASN A 19 12.56 0.81 -17.80
C ASN A 19 12.40 0.27 -16.37
N ALA A 20 11.45 0.84 -15.64
CA ALA A 20 11.29 0.78 -14.21
C ALA A 20 9.91 0.21 -13.81
N TRP A 21 9.56 0.18 -12.54
CA TRP A 21 8.33 -0.48 -12.06
C TRP A 21 7.10 0.42 -12.16
N TYR A 22 6.38 0.34 -13.28
CA TYR A 22 5.10 1.04 -13.49
C TYR A 22 3.89 0.10 -13.29
N ALA A 23 2.71 0.69 -13.19
CA ALA A 23 1.43 -0.02 -13.18
C ALA A 23 1.16 -0.68 -14.55
N GLY A 24 1.83 -1.81 -14.80
CA GLY A 24 1.64 -2.65 -15.98
C GLY A 24 2.90 -2.82 -16.83
N PRO A 25 2.78 -3.61 -17.92
CA PRO A 25 3.91 -3.94 -18.80
C PRO A 25 4.20 -2.87 -19.85
N ASP A 26 3.25 -1.96 -20.12
CA ASP A 26 3.47 -0.84 -21.04
C ASP A 26 4.10 0.33 -20.25
N PRO A 27 5.34 0.72 -20.57
CA PRO A 27 6.02 1.77 -19.85
C PRO A 27 5.34 3.14 -20.01
N SER A 28 4.52 3.34 -21.04
CA SER A 28 3.78 4.59 -21.25
C SER A 28 2.65 4.81 -20.24
N PHE A 29 2.30 3.82 -19.41
CA PHE A 29 1.39 4.02 -18.28
C PHE A 29 2.11 4.84 -17.20
N PRO A 30 1.69 6.10 -16.96
CA PRO A 30 2.42 7.00 -16.07
C PRO A 30 2.22 6.68 -14.59
N THR A 31 1.31 5.75 -14.26
CA THR A 31 0.98 5.41 -12.88
C THR A 31 2.09 4.56 -12.28
N GLU A 32 2.66 5.06 -11.21
CA GLU A 32 3.76 4.41 -10.53
C GLU A 32 3.24 3.27 -9.64
N ILE A 33 4.09 2.30 -9.34
CA ILE A 33 3.63 1.09 -8.64
C ILE A 33 3.21 1.38 -7.20
N ALA A 34 3.79 2.38 -6.53
CA ALA A 34 3.45 2.69 -5.15
C ALA A 34 2.14 3.50 -5.05
N ASP A 35 1.82 4.31 -6.07
CA ASP A 35 0.53 4.97 -6.24
C ASP A 35 -0.65 4.00 -6.29
N LEU A 36 -0.47 2.80 -6.88
CA LEU A 36 -1.52 1.78 -6.90
C LEU A 36 -1.97 1.34 -5.50
N CYS A 37 -1.09 1.50 -4.50
CA CYS A 37 -1.39 1.15 -3.12
C CYS A 37 -1.91 2.33 -2.31
N GLU A 38 -2.00 3.53 -2.90
CA GLU A 38 -2.61 4.67 -2.23
C GLU A 38 -4.07 4.36 -1.86
N GLY A 39 -4.41 4.60 -0.59
CA GLY A 39 -5.74 4.30 -0.09
C GLY A 39 -5.99 2.82 0.28
N ILE A 40 -5.02 1.92 0.07
CA ILE A 40 -5.14 0.50 0.43
C ILE A 40 -4.48 0.24 1.79
N TYR A 41 -5.28 -0.19 2.76
CA TYR A 41 -4.83 -0.43 4.14
C TYR A 41 -5.26 -1.80 4.69
N GLY A 42 -5.91 -2.63 3.89
CA GLY A 42 -6.41 -3.95 4.29
C GLY A 42 -6.78 -4.82 3.09
N THR A 43 -6.96 -6.12 3.34
CA THR A 43 -7.35 -7.09 2.30
C THR A 43 -8.63 -6.64 1.58
N GLY A 44 -8.61 -6.74 0.25
CA GLY A 44 -9.70 -6.32 -0.63
C GLY A 44 -9.83 -4.81 -0.85
N GLY A 45 -8.87 -3.98 -0.40
CA GLY A 45 -8.89 -2.53 -0.63
C GLY A 45 -8.65 -2.10 -2.09
N GLY A 46 -9.08 -0.89 -2.43
CA GLY A 46 -9.01 -0.34 -3.78
C GLY A 46 -10.34 0.25 -4.22
N GLY A 47 -10.34 1.10 -5.26
CA GLY A 47 -11.55 1.72 -5.80
C GLY A 47 -12.36 2.50 -4.74
N SER A 48 -11.67 3.28 -3.90
CA SER A 48 -12.21 4.04 -2.75
C SER A 48 -12.63 3.21 -1.53
N TYR A 49 -12.50 1.88 -1.57
CA TYR A 49 -12.65 1.05 -0.39
C TYR A 49 -11.29 0.85 0.29
N THR A 50 -11.20 1.19 1.58
CA THR A 50 -9.94 1.17 2.35
C THR A 50 -9.41 -0.25 2.60
N GLY A 51 -10.26 -1.26 2.40
CA GLY A 51 -9.99 -2.65 2.74
C GLY A 51 -10.46 -3.04 4.14
N GLN A 52 -10.27 -4.31 4.49
CA GLN A 52 -10.63 -4.83 5.80
C GLN A 52 -9.67 -4.32 6.89
N MET A 53 -10.17 -3.45 7.76
CA MET A 53 -9.41 -2.83 8.85
C MET A 53 -9.79 -3.38 10.23
N LEU A 54 -8.88 -3.24 11.18
CA LEU A 54 -9.14 -3.49 12.60
C LEU A 54 -9.95 -2.34 13.19
N LYS A 55 -10.79 -2.65 14.19
CA LYS A 55 -11.62 -1.67 14.89
C LYS A 55 -11.24 -1.59 16.36
N GLY A 56 -11.00 -0.37 16.84
CA GLY A 56 -10.73 -0.08 18.24
C GLY A 56 -11.99 0.00 19.09
N HIS A 57 -11.84 -0.18 20.40
CA HIS A 57 -12.92 0.03 21.37
C HIS A 57 -13.42 1.49 21.42
N ASP A 58 -12.56 2.43 21.05
CA ASP A 58 -12.86 3.86 20.91
C ASP A 58 -13.48 4.23 19.56
N GLY A 59 -13.76 3.23 18.70
CA GLY A 59 -14.36 3.42 17.38
C GLY A 59 -13.37 3.75 16.26
N ALA A 60 -12.09 3.99 16.57
CA ALA A 60 -11.07 4.24 15.55
C ALA A 60 -10.76 2.99 14.71
N THR A 61 -10.50 3.17 13.41
CA THR A 61 -10.00 2.10 12.53
C THR A 61 -8.49 2.19 12.37
N PHE A 62 -7.84 1.05 12.25
CA PHE A 62 -6.39 0.94 12.11
C PHE A 62 -6.02 -0.37 11.42
N ASN A 63 -4.76 -0.53 11.02
CA ASN A 63 -4.28 -1.76 10.40
C ASN A 63 -2.99 -2.31 11.01
N MET A 64 -2.39 -1.58 11.95
CA MET A 64 -1.16 -2.00 12.62
C MET A 64 -1.19 -1.67 14.12
N ASN A 65 -0.90 -2.67 14.95
CA ASN A 65 -0.62 -2.47 16.38
C ASN A 65 0.86 -2.17 16.57
N GLY A 66 1.18 -1.03 17.17
CA GLY A 66 2.51 -0.77 17.72
C GLY A 66 2.53 -0.98 19.24
N ILE A 67 3.67 -0.68 19.86
CA ILE A 67 3.92 -0.97 21.29
C ILE A 67 2.95 -0.21 22.23
N ARG A 68 2.60 1.04 21.90
CA ARG A 68 1.70 1.90 22.71
C ARG A 68 0.69 2.69 21.88
N ARG A 69 0.68 2.47 20.57
CA ARG A 69 -0.10 3.24 19.59
C ARG A 69 -0.60 2.31 18.51
N ARG A 70 -1.72 2.69 17.90
CA ARG A 70 -2.25 2.06 16.70
C ARG A 70 -1.90 2.96 15.52
N PHE A 71 -1.65 2.35 14.38
CA PHE A 71 -1.25 3.05 13.17
C PHE A 71 -2.15 2.64 12.01
N LEU A 72 -2.33 3.59 11.11
CA LEU A 72 -2.85 3.37 9.78
C LEU A 72 -1.68 3.59 8.82
N VAL A 73 -1.23 2.52 8.18
CA VAL A 73 -0.04 2.51 7.32
C VAL A 73 -0.44 2.01 5.95
N GLN A 74 -0.12 2.78 4.91
CA GLN A 74 -0.34 2.38 3.52
C GLN A 74 0.33 1.02 3.26
N TRP A 75 -0.38 0.13 2.58
CA TRP A 75 0.20 -1.13 2.13
C TRP A 75 1.19 -0.89 0.98
N ILE A 76 2.12 -1.82 0.77
CA ILE A 76 3.16 -1.70 -0.27
C ILE A 76 2.94 -2.80 -1.29
N TRP A 77 3.28 -2.52 -2.55
CA TRP A 77 3.20 -3.49 -3.63
C TRP A 77 4.00 -4.76 -3.33
N ASN A 78 3.35 -5.92 -3.46
CA ASN A 78 4.00 -7.22 -3.39
C ASN A 78 4.05 -7.85 -4.82
N PRO A 79 5.24 -8.01 -5.42
CA PRO A 79 5.38 -8.54 -6.77
C PRO A 79 5.05 -10.03 -6.89
N ILE A 80 5.02 -10.78 -5.77
CA ILE A 80 4.65 -12.20 -5.77
C ILE A 80 3.12 -12.33 -5.87
N LEU A 81 2.39 -11.48 -5.13
CA LEU A 81 0.92 -11.46 -5.12
C LEU A 81 0.33 -10.65 -6.28
N ASN A 82 1.13 -9.81 -6.94
CA ASN A 82 0.67 -8.78 -7.88
C ASN A 82 -0.43 -7.89 -7.28
N TYR A 83 -0.28 -7.57 -6.00
CA TYR A 83 -1.23 -6.78 -5.24
C TYR A 83 -0.55 -6.13 -4.04
N CYS A 84 -1.16 -5.08 -3.49
CA CYS A 84 -0.67 -4.43 -2.28
C CYS A 84 -0.84 -5.35 -1.08
N SER A 85 0.15 -5.41 -0.20
CA SER A 85 0.13 -6.28 0.98
C SER A 85 0.70 -5.57 2.20
N GLY A 86 0.28 -6.00 3.40
CA GLY A 86 0.66 -5.34 4.63
C GLY A 86 0.38 -6.15 5.91
N PRO A 87 0.52 -5.51 7.08
CA PRO A 87 0.64 -6.21 8.38
C PRO A 87 -0.61 -7.00 8.82
N ASN A 88 -1.78 -6.63 8.32
CA ASN A 88 -3.07 -7.26 8.60
C ASN A 88 -3.62 -8.05 7.42
N ALA A 89 -2.77 -8.43 6.45
CA ALA A 89 -3.19 -9.22 5.31
C ALA A 89 -3.74 -10.58 5.75
N LEU A 90 -4.90 -10.94 5.19
CA LEU A 90 -5.57 -12.22 5.41
C LEU A 90 -5.25 -13.25 4.32
N ASP A 91 -4.60 -12.80 3.26
CA ASP A 91 -4.40 -13.46 1.97
C ASP A 91 -2.92 -13.77 1.68
N GLN A 92 -2.18 -14.23 2.70
CA GLN A 92 -0.75 -14.56 2.59
C GLN A 92 -0.46 -15.85 1.84
#